data_AF-A0A954W6D9-F1
#
_entry.id   AF-A0A954W6D9-F1
#
_cell.length_a   1.000
_cell.length_b   1.000
_cell.length_c   1.000
_cell.angle_alpha   90.00
_cell.angle_beta   90.00
_cell.angle_gamma   90.00
#
_symmetry.space_group_name_H-M   'P 1'
#
loop_
_entity.id
_entity.type
_entity.pdbx_description
1 polymer ?
#
loop_
_entity_poly.entity_id
_entity_poly.type
_entity_poly.pdbx_seq_one_letter_code
_entity_poly.pdbx_strand_id
1 'polypeptide(L)'
;MREHTLETYMCPTRRSWQDSVGEGLLTATTTVWVTLPCGCKVPMTSVGSTTVTGAVGDYGGNHGDLSPGSFGLPTDFYYGGNGTGIIISSRAKCNSSTPLDWVDRISHRDVTDGLSNTFLAGEMHVPLGMLRQSPEDAFIFNGDHVFNSTRVGGPTVPIVSDKRATGNGLVSWGSWHPGTCHFALADGSVRAISTTLDTDALQRLCNRADGIPVNSLP
;
A
#
# COMPACT_ATOMS: atom_id res chain seq x y z
N MET A 1 16.54 -4.72 11.22
CA MET A 1 15.39 -4.04 10.58
C MET A 1 15.50 -2.55 10.91
N ARG A 2 14.96 -1.64 10.08
CA ARG A 2 14.93 -0.21 10.43
C ARG A 2 13.87 0.01 11.50
N GLU A 3 14.22 0.70 12.59
CA GLU A 3 13.35 0.94 13.75
C GLU A 3 12.99 2.42 13.95
N HIS A 4 13.30 3.27 12.97
CA HIS A 4 13.01 4.70 13.05
C HIS A 4 12.31 5.22 11.80
N THR A 5 11.11 5.78 11.97
CA THR A 5 10.38 6.54 10.95
C THR A 5 10.46 8.03 11.29
N LEU A 6 10.46 8.90 10.27
CA LEU A 6 10.41 10.35 10.51
C LEU A 6 9.02 10.76 11.01
N GLU A 7 8.95 11.69 11.96
CA GLU A 7 7.69 12.12 12.57
C GLU A 7 6.65 12.61 11.53
N THR A 8 7.11 13.21 10.43
CA THR A 8 6.25 13.68 9.34
C THR A 8 5.43 12.56 8.67
N TYR A 9 5.85 11.30 8.79
CA TYR A 9 5.10 10.13 8.28
C TYR A 9 4.20 9.48 9.35
N MET A 10 3.94 10.18 10.44
CA MET A 10 3.05 9.73 11.51
C MET A 10 1.90 10.71 11.65
N CYS A 11 0.70 10.20 11.86
CA CYS A 11 -0.43 11.04 12.21
C CYS A 11 -0.33 11.41 13.70
N PRO A 12 -0.20 12.69 14.08
CA PRO A 12 -0.01 13.09 15.47
C PRO A 12 -1.18 12.71 16.40
N THR A 13 -2.37 12.48 15.82
CA THR A 13 -3.55 12.03 16.59
C THR A 13 -3.59 10.52 16.80
N ARG A 14 -2.73 9.78 16.11
CA ARG A 14 -2.66 8.32 16.17
C ARG A 14 -1.49 7.83 16.99
N ARG A 15 -0.30 8.39 16.79
CA ARG A 15 0.93 7.96 17.47
C ARG A 15 1.95 9.08 17.62
N SER A 16 2.80 8.95 18.64
CA SER A 16 4.03 9.72 18.76
C SER A 16 5.19 9.00 18.09
N TRP A 17 6.33 9.67 17.92
CA TRP A 17 7.55 9.03 17.41
C TRP A 17 8.03 7.87 18.26
N GLN A 18 7.76 7.90 19.58
CA GLN A 18 8.12 6.84 20.52
C GLN A 18 7.27 5.58 20.32
N ASP A 19 6.09 5.73 19.71
CA ASP A 19 5.16 4.65 19.38
C ASP A 19 5.29 4.20 17.91
N SER A 20 6.42 4.51 17.26
CA SER A 20 6.67 4.20 15.84
C SER A 20 7.46 2.92 15.59
N VAL A 21 7.60 2.07 16.63
CA VAL A 21 8.18 0.74 16.52
C VAL A 21 7.09 -0.30 16.79
N GLY A 22 6.80 -1.10 15.77
CA GLY A 22 5.87 -2.22 15.84
C GLY A 22 6.58 -3.54 16.08
N GLU A 23 5.83 -4.53 16.54
CA GLU A 23 6.23 -5.93 16.61
C GLU A 23 5.48 -6.76 15.58
N GLY A 24 6.18 -7.71 14.98
CA GLY A 24 5.61 -8.56 13.95
C GLY A 24 6.48 -9.78 13.69
N LEU A 25 5.87 -10.77 13.07
CA LEU A 25 6.55 -12.02 12.73
C LEU A 25 7.32 -11.79 11.43
N LEU A 26 8.65 -11.77 11.50
CA LEU A 26 9.48 -12.04 10.33
C LEU A 26 9.69 -13.54 10.23
N THR A 27 9.51 -14.07 9.04
CA THR A 27 9.74 -15.47 8.73
C THR A 27 11.23 -15.80 8.65
N ALA A 28 11.66 -16.85 9.35
CA ALA A 28 12.92 -17.54 9.11
C ALA A 28 12.95 -18.94 9.77
N THR A 29 12.75 -19.99 8.96
CA THR A 29 13.50 -21.26 9.10
C THR A 29 13.59 -22.02 7.76
N THR A 30 12.60 -21.87 6.85
CA THR A 30 12.63 -22.53 5.54
C THR A 30 12.25 -21.58 4.39
N THR A 31 13.09 -21.53 3.35
CA THR A 31 12.89 -20.73 2.13
C THR A 31 12.38 -21.61 0.99
N VAL A 32 11.20 -21.30 0.44
CA VAL A 32 10.67 -21.88 -0.79
C VAL A 32 10.90 -20.90 -1.93
N TRP A 33 11.65 -21.30 -2.95
CA TRP A 33 11.91 -20.43 -4.09
C TRP A 33 10.75 -20.48 -5.08
N VAL A 34 10.12 -19.33 -5.35
CA VAL A 34 9.08 -19.21 -6.38
C VAL A 34 9.62 -18.41 -7.54
N THR A 35 9.29 -18.85 -8.75
CA THR A 35 9.74 -18.22 -9.98
C THR A 35 8.68 -17.22 -10.43
N LEU A 36 9.02 -15.92 -10.40
CA LEU A 36 8.17 -14.86 -10.93
C LEU A 36 8.00 -14.99 -12.45
N PRO A 37 6.99 -14.36 -13.07
CA PRO A 37 6.80 -14.37 -14.53
C PRO A 37 8.00 -13.91 -15.34
N CYS A 38 8.87 -13.07 -14.75
CA CYS A 38 10.14 -12.63 -15.33
C CYS A 38 11.28 -13.67 -15.23
N GLY A 39 11.01 -14.88 -14.70
CA GLY A 39 12.00 -15.95 -14.53
C GLY A 39 12.89 -15.80 -13.29
N CYS A 40 12.75 -14.71 -12.53
CA CYS A 40 13.51 -14.50 -11.30
C CYS A 40 12.99 -15.43 -10.20
N LYS A 41 13.90 -16.12 -9.50
CA LYS A 41 13.55 -16.86 -8.28
C LYS A 41 13.54 -15.90 -7.10
N VAL A 42 12.38 -15.74 -6.47
CA VAL A 42 12.26 -15.02 -5.20
C VAL A 42 12.11 -16.00 -4.05
N PRO A 43 12.79 -15.76 -2.92
CA PRO A 43 12.56 -16.54 -1.71
C PRO A 43 11.16 -16.19 -1.19
N MET A 44 10.27 -17.17 -1.12
CA MET A 44 9.03 -17.10 -0.36
C MET A 44 9.17 -17.93 0.89
N THR A 45 8.86 -17.36 2.04
CA THR A 45 9.05 -18.02 3.32
C THR A 45 7.88 -18.90 3.70
N SER A 46 8.14 -20.12 4.18
CA SER A 46 7.07 -21.11 4.44
C SER A 46 6.97 -21.65 5.87
N VAL A 47 8.01 -21.60 6.71
CA VAL A 47 7.91 -22.10 8.11
C VAL A 47 8.94 -21.45 9.04
N GLY A 48 8.50 -21.15 10.26
CA GLY A 48 9.28 -20.65 11.40
C GLY A 48 9.28 -19.13 11.50
N SER A 49 8.63 -18.60 12.53
CA SER A 49 8.45 -17.16 12.72
C SER A 49 9.28 -16.69 13.91
N THR A 50 10.08 -15.63 13.69
CA THR A 50 10.76 -14.91 14.76
C THR A 50 10.07 -13.56 14.89
N THR A 51 9.64 -13.21 16.10
CA THR A 51 9.14 -11.87 16.37
C THR A 51 10.31 -10.89 16.29
N VAL A 52 10.15 -9.85 15.48
CA VAL A 52 11.11 -8.75 15.39
C VAL A 52 10.39 -7.43 15.57
N THR A 53 11.19 -6.40 15.83
CA THR A 53 10.78 -5.00 15.87
C THR A 53 11.12 -4.31 14.56
N GLY A 54 10.26 -3.37 14.15
CA GLY A 54 10.47 -2.58 12.95
C GLY A 54 9.64 -1.31 12.92
N ALA A 55 10.07 -0.37 12.10
CA ALA A 55 9.42 0.92 11.99
C ALA A 55 8.06 0.80 11.32
N VAL A 56 7.04 1.35 11.97
CA VAL A 56 5.66 1.44 11.48
C VAL A 56 5.37 2.86 10.95
N GLY A 57 4.20 3.06 10.34
CA GLY A 57 3.82 4.34 9.76
C GLY A 57 2.33 4.44 9.49
N ASP A 58 1.85 5.66 9.22
CA ASP A 58 0.41 5.93 9.05
C ASP A 58 -0.02 6.25 7.63
N TYR A 59 0.96 6.43 6.74
CA TYR A 59 0.73 6.78 5.35
C TYR A 59 1.27 5.69 4.43
N GLY A 60 0.47 5.34 3.43
CA GLY A 60 0.80 4.33 2.43
C GLY A 60 0.81 4.95 1.03
N GLY A 61 1.62 4.38 0.15
CA GLY A 61 1.60 4.72 -1.28
C GLY A 61 0.38 4.16 -1.99
N ASN A 62 -0.03 4.83 -3.06
CA ASN A 62 -1.12 4.35 -3.92
C ASN A 62 -0.62 3.25 -4.87
N HIS A 63 -0.97 1.99 -4.60
CA HIS A 63 -0.66 0.85 -5.47
C HIS A 63 -1.67 0.70 -6.61
N GLY A 64 -2.87 1.27 -6.45
CA GLY A 64 -3.88 1.33 -7.50
C GLY A 64 -5.20 0.69 -7.09
N ASP A 65 -5.73 -0.14 -7.96
CA ASP A 65 -7.01 -0.81 -7.80
C ASP A 65 -6.92 -2.31 -8.11
N LEU A 66 -8.06 -3.00 -8.03
CA LEU A 66 -8.14 -4.46 -8.18
C LEU A 66 -8.40 -4.93 -9.63
N SER A 67 -8.42 -4.05 -10.63
CA SER A 67 -8.60 -4.42 -12.04
C SER A 67 -7.56 -5.41 -12.59
N PRO A 68 -6.29 -5.46 -12.11
CA PRO A 68 -5.36 -6.51 -12.52
C PRO A 68 -5.70 -7.90 -11.95
N GLY A 69 -6.62 -7.99 -10.98
CA GLY A 69 -6.90 -9.18 -10.21
C GLY A 69 -6.39 -9.09 -8.77
N SER A 70 -7.03 -9.85 -7.88
CA SER A 70 -6.71 -9.87 -6.45
C SER A 70 -5.83 -11.06 -6.07
N PHE A 71 -6.21 -12.27 -6.46
CA PHE A 71 -5.52 -13.51 -6.12
C PHE A 71 -5.71 -14.61 -7.18
N GLY A 72 -4.65 -15.38 -7.43
CA GLY A 72 -4.64 -16.58 -8.27
C GLY A 72 -3.65 -16.53 -9.43
N LEU A 73 -3.30 -15.33 -9.90
CA LEU A 73 -2.29 -15.11 -10.92
C LEU A 73 -1.05 -14.42 -10.35
N PRO A 74 0.15 -14.68 -10.90
CA PRO A 74 1.37 -13.98 -10.50
C PRO A 74 1.36 -12.47 -10.72
N THR A 75 0.39 -11.95 -11.48
CA THR A 75 0.20 -10.52 -11.74
C THR A 75 -0.79 -9.86 -10.79
N ASP A 76 -1.42 -10.63 -9.90
CA ASP A 76 -2.45 -10.13 -9.01
C ASP A 76 -1.86 -9.38 -7.81
N PHE A 77 -2.67 -8.51 -7.21
CA PHE A 77 -2.28 -7.66 -6.09
C PHE A 77 -1.59 -8.45 -4.95
N TYR A 78 -2.14 -9.57 -4.50
CA TYR A 78 -1.58 -10.35 -3.37
C TYR A 78 -0.20 -10.96 -3.67
N TYR A 79 0.18 -11.08 -4.94
CA TYR A 79 1.48 -11.60 -5.38
C TYR A 79 2.46 -10.48 -5.76
N GLY A 80 2.19 -9.24 -5.36
CA GLY A 80 3.02 -8.09 -5.74
C GLY A 80 2.87 -7.75 -7.23
N GLY A 81 1.64 -7.88 -7.75
CA GLY A 81 1.27 -7.52 -9.11
C GLY A 81 1.66 -6.11 -9.52
N ASN A 82 1.74 -5.88 -10.84
CA ASN A 82 2.05 -4.58 -11.41
C ASN A 82 0.84 -3.65 -11.21
N GLY A 83 0.83 -2.92 -10.09
CA GLY A 83 -0.27 -2.05 -9.68
C GLY A 83 -0.65 -1.00 -10.73
N THR A 84 -1.88 -0.51 -10.67
CA THR A 84 -2.40 0.55 -11.54
C THR A 84 -2.16 1.96 -10.99
N GLY A 85 -1.68 2.09 -9.75
CA GLY A 85 -1.38 3.36 -9.09
C GLY A 85 0.01 3.89 -9.43
N ILE A 86 0.56 4.70 -8.54
CA ILE A 86 1.85 5.39 -8.73
C ILE A 86 2.99 4.66 -7.99
N ILE A 87 2.74 4.20 -6.76
CA ILE A 87 3.71 3.48 -5.94
C ILE A 87 3.40 1.99 -6.02
N ILE A 88 4.05 1.31 -6.96
CA ILE A 88 3.70 -0.05 -7.38
C ILE A 88 4.80 -1.06 -7.08
N SER A 89 4.42 -2.34 -7.06
CA SER A 89 5.37 -3.46 -7.13
C SER A 89 5.84 -3.61 -8.58
N SER A 90 7.09 -3.23 -8.85
CA SER A 90 7.67 -3.37 -10.19
C SER A 90 8.12 -4.80 -10.45
N ARG A 91 8.00 -5.23 -11.71
CA ARG A 91 8.67 -6.44 -12.19
C ARG A 91 10.17 -6.19 -12.28
N ALA A 92 10.96 -7.11 -11.76
CA ALA A 92 12.41 -7.07 -11.89
C ALA A 92 12.84 -7.53 -13.30
N LYS A 93 13.79 -6.82 -13.89
CA LYS A 93 14.57 -7.25 -15.05
C LYS A 93 15.79 -8.02 -14.53
N CYS A 94 15.78 -9.35 -14.72
CA CYS A 94 16.85 -10.21 -14.25
C CYS A 94 17.84 -10.61 -15.36
N ASN A 95 19.10 -10.81 -14.97
CA ASN A 95 20.11 -11.52 -15.76
C ASN A 95 20.60 -12.71 -14.94
N SER A 96 20.47 -13.93 -15.46
CA SER A 96 20.85 -15.16 -14.74
C SER A 96 20.30 -15.23 -13.31
N SER A 97 19.03 -14.85 -13.11
CA SER A 97 18.33 -14.78 -11.80
C SER A 97 18.80 -13.68 -10.84
N THR A 98 19.71 -12.79 -11.25
CA THR A 98 20.06 -11.60 -10.48
C THR A 98 19.23 -10.40 -10.94
N PRO A 99 18.44 -9.75 -10.06
CA PRO A 99 17.76 -8.50 -10.37
C PRO A 99 18.79 -7.41 -10.70
N LEU A 100 18.73 -6.84 -11.90
CA LEU A 100 19.65 -5.77 -12.34
C LEU A 100 18.95 -4.42 -12.51
N ASP A 101 17.66 -4.44 -12.86
CA ASP A 101 16.88 -3.25 -13.11
C ASP A 101 15.38 -3.55 -12.88
N TRP A 102 14.56 -2.53 -13.04
CA TRP A 102 13.10 -2.59 -12.94
C TRP A 102 12.47 -2.33 -14.30
N VAL A 103 11.52 -3.17 -14.68
CA VAL A 103 10.77 -3.00 -15.94
C VAL A 103 9.78 -1.85 -15.82
N ASP A 104 9.10 -1.76 -14.68
CA ASP A 104 8.04 -0.78 -14.45
C ASP A 104 8.63 0.44 -13.74
N ARG A 105 8.60 1.59 -14.42
CA ARG A 105 9.16 2.85 -13.90
C ARG A 105 8.12 3.95 -14.14
N ILE A 106 7.27 4.14 -13.14
CA ILE A 106 6.20 5.13 -13.24
C ILE A 106 6.78 6.53 -13.11
N SER A 107 6.42 7.39 -14.04
CA SER A 107 6.81 8.79 -14.11
C SER A 107 5.58 9.67 -14.35
N HIS A 108 5.71 10.99 -14.18
CA HIS A 108 4.58 11.92 -14.32
C HIS A 108 3.86 11.82 -15.68
N ARG A 109 4.57 11.44 -16.76
CA ARG A 109 3.95 11.27 -18.09
C ARG A 109 3.04 10.04 -18.19
N ASP A 110 3.19 9.08 -17.28
CA ASP A 110 2.41 7.85 -17.25
C ASP A 110 1.08 8.03 -16.49
N VAL A 111 0.88 9.20 -15.87
CA VAL A 111 -0.35 9.59 -15.17
C VAL A 111 -1.23 10.39 -16.12
N THR A 112 -1.92 9.68 -17.02
CA THR A 112 -2.68 10.30 -18.13
C THR A 112 -4.01 10.89 -17.69
N ASP A 113 -4.55 10.47 -16.54
CA ASP A 113 -5.83 10.97 -16.03
C ASP A 113 -5.69 12.30 -15.26
N GLY A 114 -4.45 12.78 -15.15
CA GLY A 114 -4.07 14.06 -14.56
C GLY A 114 -3.48 13.91 -13.17
N LEU A 115 -2.35 14.56 -12.93
CA LEU A 115 -1.65 14.50 -11.64
C LEU A 115 -2.50 14.99 -10.46
N SER A 116 -3.39 15.95 -10.70
CA SER A 116 -4.33 16.50 -9.72
C SER A 116 -5.58 15.62 -9.50
N ASN A 117 -5.67 14.48 -10.19
CA ASN A 117 -6.79 13.53 -10.13
C ASN A 117 -6.31 12.10 -9.82
N THR A 118 -5.06 11.92 -9.42
CA THR A 118 -4.53 10.61 -9.03
C THR A 118 -3.88 10.73 -7.66
N PHE A 119 -4.23 9.83 -6.75
CA PHE A 119 -3.60 9.74 -5.45
C PHE A 119 -2.14 9.28 -5.57
N LEU A 120 -1.28 9.90 -4.78
CA LEU A 120 0.11 9.49 -4.61
C LEU A 120 0.28 8.66 -3.34
N ALA A 121 -0.24 9.18 -2.23
CA ALA A 121 -0.18 8.56 -0.92
C ALA A 121 -1.35 9.05 -0.05
N GLY A 122 -1.71 8.29 0.98
CA GLY A 122 -2.80 8.64 1.87
C GLY A 122 -2.75 7.92 3.20
N GLU A 123 -3.69 8.26 4.08
CA GLU A 123 -3.81 7.61 5.39
C GLU A 123 -4.22 6.14 5.27
N MET A 124 -3.48 5.28 5.97
CA MET A 124 -3.77 3.85 6.05
C MET A 124 -4.79 3.56 7.14
N HIS A 125 -5.76 2.69 6.84
CA HIS A 125 -6.62 2.16 7.88
C HIS A 125 -5.81 1.26 8.82
N VAL A 126 -5.86 1.58 10.11
CA VAL A 126 -5.36 0.73 11.20
C VAL A 126 -6.43 0.73 12.28
N PRO A 127 -6.99 -0.43 12.67
CA PRO A 127 -8.03 -0.49 13.68
C PRO A 127 -7.57 0.04 15.04
N LEU A 128 -8.47 0.67 15.79
CA LEU A 128 -8.21 1.06 17.18
C LEU A 128 -7.80 -0.16 18.01
N GLY A 129 -6.72 -0.01 18.78
CA GLY A 129 -6.16 -1.09 19.60
C GLY A 129 -5.17 -1.99 18.86
N MET A 130 -4.97 -1.82 17.55
CA MET A 130 -4.06 -2.62 16.73
C MET A 130 -2.78 -1.88 16.31
N LEU A 131 -2.50 -0.71 16.91
CA LEU A 131 -1.21 -0.05 16.69
C LEU A 131 -0.07 -0.96 17.14
N ARG A 132 1.03 -0.94 16.37
CA ARG A 132 2.27 -1.68 16.57
C ARG A 132 2.12 -3.19 16.48
N GLN A 133 1.00 -3.68 15.95
CA GLN A 133 0.68 -5.10 15.88
C GLN A 133 0.51 -5.52 14.43
N SER A 134 1.35 -6.45 13.99
CA SER A 134 1.18 -7.13 12.71
C SER A 134 -0.03 -8.08 12.74
N PRO A 135 -0.80 -8.21 11.63
CA PRO A 135 -0.58 -7.58 10.33
C PRO A 135 -1.13 -6.15 10.17
N GLU A 136 -1.93 -5.65 11.11
CA GLU A 136 -2.68 -4.39 10.97
C GLU A 136 -1.79 -3.15 10.91
N ASP A 137 -0.69 -3.14 11.65
CA ASP A 137 0.29 -2.06 11.72
C ASP A 137 1.70 -2.64 11.77
N ALA A 138 2.16 -3.08 10.60
CA ALA A 138 3.42 -3.78 10.40
C ALA A 138 4.49 -2.88 9.74
N PHE A 139 5.69 -3.44 9.56
CA PHE A 139 6.87 -2.67 9.21
C PHE A 139 6.80 -2.10 7.79
N ILE A 140 6.81 -0.77 7.66
CA ILE A 140 6.62 -0.07 6.36
C ILE A 140 7.81 -0.25 5.41
N PHE A 141 8.97 -0.65 5.92
CA PHE A 141 10.17 -0.95 5.12
C PHE A 141 10.30 -2.45 4.80
N ASN A 142 9.28 -3.26 5.11
CA ASN A 142 9.26 -4.66 4.72
C ASN A 142 8.71 -4.80 3.30
N GLY A 143 9.59 -5.13 2.35
CA GLY A 143 9.23 -5.35 0.94
C GLY A 143 8.54 -6.68 0.66
N ASP A 144 8.51 -7.61 1.61
CA ASP A 144 7.89 -8.94 1.43
C ASP A 144 6.35 -8.85 1.43
N HIS A 145 5.80 -7.79 2.04
CA HIS A 145 4.36 -7.56 2.18
C HIS A 145 3.98 -6.15 1.71
N VAL A 146 3.45 -6.07 0.49
CA VAL A 146 3.09 -4.80 -0.17
C VAL A 146 2.07 -3.97 0.62
N PHE A 147 1.16 -4.63 1.35
CA PHE A 147 0.16 -3.99 2.19
C PHE A 147 0.74 -3.35 3.46
N ASN A 148 2.04 -3.49 3.75
CA ASN A 148 2.67 -2.73 4.83
C ASN A 148 2.99 -1.28 4.44
N SER A 149 3.14 -1.02 3.14
CA SER A 149 3.62 0.28 2.63
C SER A 149 2.69 0.93 1.63
N THR A 150 1.68 0.20 1.15
CA THR A 150 0.76 0.70 0.12
C THR A 150 -0.67 0.21 0.34
N ARG A 151 -1.60 0.86 -0.35
CA ARG A 151 -3.04 0.57 -0.30
C ARG A 151 -3.62 0.59 -1.71
N VAL A 152 -4.80 -0.01 -1.84
CA VAL A 152 -5.60 0.01 -3.06
C VAL A 152 -7.00 0.55 -2.78
N GLY A 153 -7.69 0.99 -3.82
CA GLY A 153 -9.07 1.46 -3.73
C GLY A 153 -9.90 0.98 -4.91
N GLY A 154 -11.20 0.79 -4.66
CA GLY A 154 -12.14 0.43 -5.71
C GLY A 154 -13.35 -0.33 -5.17
N PRO A 155 -14.18 -0.91 -6.05
CA PRO A 155 -15.26 -1.80 -5.66
C PRO A 155 -14.77 -2.84 -4.65
N THR A 156 -15.50 -3.00 -3.55
CA THR A 156 -15.19 -3.88 -2.40
C THR A 156 -14.02 -3.46 -1.49
N VAL A 157 -13.29 -2.39 -1.83
CA VAL A 157 -12.22 -1.80 -1.02
C VAL A 157 -12.47 -0.29 -0.85
N PRO A 158 -13.44 0.11 0.00
CA PRO A 158 -13.76 1.51 0.25
C PRO A 158 -12.69 2.19 1.12
N ILE A 159 -12.80 3.51 1.27
CA ILE A 159 -12.19 4.21 2.40
C ILE A 159 -12.95 3.76 3.67
N VAL A 160 -12.24 3.19 4.63
CA VAL A 160 -12.87 2.68 5.85
C VAL A 160 -13.31 3.84 6.74
N SER A 161 -14.61 3.88 7.06
CA SER A 161 -15.22 4.91 7.91
C SER A 161 -15.25 4.52 9.39
N ASP A 162 -15.38 3.23 9.71
CA ASP A 162 -15.33 2.71 11.08
C ASP A 162 -13.89 2.39 11.51
N LYS A 163 -13.39 3.17 12.47
CA LYS A 163 -12.04 3.03 13.04
C LYS A 163 -11.81 1.69 13.74
N ARG A 164 -12.85 0.91 14.04
CA ARG A 164 -12.75 -0.43 14.65
C ARG A 164 -12.93 -1.56 13.65
N ALA A 165 -13.19 -1.28 12.39
CA ALA A 165 -13.41 -2.33 11.39
C ALA A 165 -12.17 -3.20 11.24
N THR A 166 -12.31 -4.49 11.55
CA THR A 166 -11.30 -5.55 11.38
C THR A 166 -11.80 -6.45 10.23
N GLY A 167 -11.19 -6.34 9.04
CA GLY A 167 -11.70 -6.95 7.80
C GLY A 167 -10.79 -6.66 6.61
N ASN A 168 -11.33 -6.25 5.45
CA ASN A 168 -10.58 -5.76 4.26
C ASN A 168 -9.60 -4.59 4.56
N GLY A 169 -9.56 -4.11 5.79
CA GLY A 169 -8.78 -2.98 6.28
C GLY A 169 -7.27 -3.04 6.03
N LEU A 170 -6.66 -4.24 5.88
CA LEU A 170 -5.22 -4.35 5.65
C LEU A 170 -4.75 -3.62 4.39
N VAL A 171 -5.60 -3.58 3.37
CA VAL A 171 -5.28 -2.99 2.05
C VAL A 171 -6.07 -1.71 1.79
N SER A 172 -6.96 -1.33 2.72
CA SER A 172 -7.83 -0.17 2.58
C SER A 172 -7.21 1.10 3.14
N TRP A 173 -7.57 2.21 2.50
CA TRP A 173 -7.42 3.54 3.05
C TRP A 173 -8.34 3.77 4.25
N GLY A 174 -7.96 4.66 5.15
CA GLY A 174 -8.80 5.02 6.30
C GLY A 174 -8.08 5.93 7.28
N SER A 175 -8.86 6.66 8.07
CA SER A 175 -8.33 7.65 9.01
C SER A 175 -8.92 7.50 10.40
N TRP A 176 -8.18 7.99 11.40
CA TRP A 176 -8.73 8.21 12.73
C TRP A 176 -9.44 9.56 12.86
N HIS A 177 -9.46 10.38 11.81
CA HIS A 177 -10.27 11.59 11.72
C HIS A 177 -11.69 11.23 11.27
N PRO A 178 -12.75 11.64 12.02
CA PRO A 178 -14.11 11.31 11.63
C PRO A 178 -14.50 11.86 10.25
N GLY A 179 -15.06 10.99 9.41
CA GLY A 179 -15.70 11.36 8.14
C GLY A 179 -14.76 11.74 6.99
N THR A 180 -13.44 11.84 7.23
CA THR A 180 -12.48 12.22 6.19
C THR A 180 -11.22 11.36 6.25
N CYS A 181 -10.53 11.26 5.12
CA CYS A 181 -9.23 10.62 4.97
C CYS A 181 -8.36 11.52 4.09
N HIS A 182 -7.15 11.82 4.53
CA HIS A 182 -6.24 12.74 3.83
C HIS A 182 -5.40 12.00 2.79
N PHE A 183 -5.28 12.62 1.62
CA PHE A 183 -4.49 12.13 0.51
C PHE A 183 -3.61 13.24 -0.06
N ALA A 184 -2.36 12.90 -0.36
CA ALA A 184 -1.53 13.65 -1.28
C ALA A 184 -1.80 13.15 -2.70
N LEU A 185 -1.97 14.08 -3.63
CA LEU A 185 -2.13 13.81 -5.05
C LEU A 185 -0.78 13.87 -5.77
N ALA A 186 -0.73 13.34 -6.99
CA ALA A 186 0.50 13.25 -7.77
C ALA A 186 1.07 14.63 -8.19
N ASP A 187 0.26 15.69 -8.12
CA ASP A 187 0.70 17.08 -8.33
C ASP A 187 1.28 17.73 -7.04
N GLY A 188 1.29 17.01 -5.92
CA GLY A 188 1.75 17.49 -4.62
C GLY A 188 0.70 18.24 -3.80
N SER A 189 -0.52 18.44 -4.33
CA SER A 189 -1.64 18.98 -3.55
C SER A 189 -2.13 17.96 -2.52
N VAL A 190 -2.74 18.44 -1.42
CA VAL A 190 -3.31 17.59 -0.36
C VAL A 190 -4.80 17.87 -0.28
N ARG A 191 -5.60 16.81 -0.17
CA ARG A 191 -7.06 16.91 -0.03
C ARG A 191 -7.57 15.96 1.05
N ALA A 192 -8.55 16.45 1.81
CA ALA A 192 -9.36 15.63 2.70
C ALA A 192 -10.53 15.08 1.89
N ILE A 193 -10.64 13.76 1.81
CA ILE A 193 -11.64 13.04 1.01
C ILE A 193 -12.64 12.39 1.95
N SER A 194 -13.93 12.50 1.63
CA SER A 194 -14.97 11.87 2.44
C SER A 194 -14.79 10.34 2.53
N THR A 195 -14.95 9.77 3.72
CA THR A 195 -14.96 8.30 3.89
C THR A 195 -16.18 7.64 3.27
N THR A 196 -17.16 8.42 2.81
CA THR A 196 -18.34 7.93 2.06
C THR A 196 -18.18 8.14 0.55
N LEU A 197 -16.97 8.42 0.06
CA LEU A 197 -16.69 8.50 -1.37
C LEU A 197 -17.14 7.20 -2.06
N ASP A 198 -17.80 7.35 -3.20
CA ASP A 198 -18.20 6.22 -4.04
C ASP A 198 -16.98 5.37 -4.44
N THR A 199 -17.12 4.04 -4.40
CA THR A 199 -15.99 3.14 -4.65
C THR A 199 -15.50 3.18 -6.09
N ASP A 200 -16.35 3.53 -7.06
CA ASP A 200 -15.91 3.68 -8.46
C ASP A 200 -15.12 4.98 -8.61
N ALA A 201 -15.53 6.06 -7.93
CA ALA A 201 -14.75 7.28 -7.87
C ALA A 201 -13.40 7.04 -7.18
N LEU A 202 -13.37 6.29 -6.08
CA LEU A 202 -12.14 5.90 -5.40
C LEU A 202 -11.22 5.09 -6.33
N GLN A 203 -11.77 4.14 -7.10
CA GLN A 203 -11.01 3.37 -8.08
C GLN A 203 -10.28 4.29 -9.07
N ARG A 204 -11.00 5.24 -9.66
CA ARG A 204 -10.47 6.19 -10.64
C ARG A 204 -9.36 7.06 -10.05
N LEU A 205 -9.49 7.47 -8.79
CA LEU A 205 -8.44 8.23 -8.10
C LEU A 205 -7.23 7.40 -7.75
N CYS A 206 -7.40 6.08 -7.57
CA CYS A 206 -6.28 5.18 -7.34
C CYS A 206 -5.59 4.77 -8.66
N ASN A 207 -6.30 4.75 -9.79
CA ASN A 207 -5.73 4.43 -11.08
C ASN A 207 -5.00 5.65 -11.70
N ARG A 208 -3.86 5.41 -12.34
CA ARG A 208 -3.09 6.48 -13.01
C ARG A 208 -3.52 6.76 -14.45
N ALA A 209 -4.16 5.78 -15.11
CA ALA A 209 -4.34 5.77 -16.56
C ALA A 209 -5.54 4.90 -17.03
N ASP A 210 -6.68 4.96 -16.34
CA ASP A 210 -7.92 4.32 -16.79
C ASP A 210 -8.67 5.13 -17.86
N GLY A 211 -8.26 6.39 -18.09
CA GLY A 211 -8.87 7.28 -19.07
C GLY A 211 -10.16 7.95 -18.58
N ILE A 212 -10.49 7.82 -17.28
CA ILE A 212 -11.73 8.34 -16.69
C ILE A 212 -11.41 9.27 -15.50
N PRO A 213 -10.92 10.49 -15.76
CA PRO A 213 -10.68 11.48 -14.70
C PRO A 213 -11.95 11.80 -13.90
N VAL A 214 -11.77 12.10 -12.62
CA VAL A 214 -12.86 12.58 -11.76
C VAL A 214 -13.06 14.08 -11.97
N ASN A 215 -14.22 14.47 -12.51
CA ASN A 215 -14.52 15.85 -12.90
C ASN A 215 -14.55 16.85 -11.72
N SER A 216 -14.77 16.38 -10.50
CA SER A 216 -14.65 17.15 -9.27
C SER A 216 -14.45 16.21 -8.09
N LEU A 217 -13.35 16.39 -7.36
CA LEU A 217 -13.10 15.72 -6.10
C LEU A 217 -14.10 16.26 -5.04
N PRO A 218 -14.96 15.42 -4.44
CA PRO A 218 -15.91 15.83 -3.42
C PRO A 218 -15.24 16.16 -2.08
#